data_AF-A0A7R9IVS0-F1
#
_entry.id   AF-A0A7R9IVS0-F1
#
_cell.length_a   1.000
_cell.length_b   1.000
_cell.length_c   1.000
_cell.angle_alpha   90.00
_cell.angle_beta   90.00
_cell.angle_gamma   90.00
#
_symmetry.space_group_name_H-M   'P 1'
#
loop_
_entity.id
_entity.type
_entity.pdbx_description
1 polymer ?
#
loop_
_entity_poly.entity_id
_entity_poly.type
_entity_poly.pdbx_seq_one_letter_code
_entity_poly.pdbx_strand_id
1 'polypeptide(L)'
;MQSRFLSAFEALPSTLQTALAPLLDDPGFQAVLSADQVASLQQQTQMDADALALALLPLAAACAVATVSHFNVGAIARGVSGNWYFGANMEFTGTPLQQTVHAEQSAITHAWLRGESQLETITVNYTPCGHCRQFMNELNSGTNIRISLPQRAISTLADYLPDAFGPRDLDITTFLMDRVDHGYVAEGDELVQAAVAAANASHAPYSQSHAGVALLTATGAIVTGRYAENAAFNPSFPPLQAALVLLNMQGGDVRQIKKAVLAEVENATLSQFAATQATLETFGCGELLQVTLYKA
;
A
#
# COMPACT_ATOMS: atom_id res chain seq x y z
N MET A 1 22.34 -0.11 -6.49
CA MET A 1 20.97 -0.55 -6.83
C MET A 1 20.55 -1.82 -6.09
N GLN A 2 19.30 -1.90 -5.59
CA GLN A 2 18.72 -3.16 -5.09
C GLN A 2 18.61 -4.19 -6.23
N SER A 3 18.95 -5.45 -5.98
CA SER A 3 19.05 -6.50 -7.02
C SER A 3 17.76 -6.72 -7.81
N ARG A 4 16.60 -6.54 -7.18
CA ARG A 4 15.29 -6.70 -7.82
C ARG A 4 15.09 -5.78 -9.03
N PHE A 5 15.70 -4.59 -9.04
CA PHE A 5 15.52 -3.63 -10.13
C PHE A 5 16.43 -3.88 -11.34
N LEU A 6 17.49 -4.70 -11.21
CA LEU A 6 18.54 -4.81 -12.24
C LEU A 6 17.96 -5.17 -13.63
N SER A 7 17.20 -6.25 -13.72
CA SER A 7 16.63 -6.69 -15.01
C SER A 7 15.62 -5.70 -15.59
N ALA A 8 14.78 -5.10 -14.73
CA ALA A 8 13.81 -4.10 -15.17
C ALA A 8 14.51 -2.81 -15.65
N PHE A 9 15.57 -2.39 -14.96
CA PHE A 9 16.37 -1.23 -15.30
C PHE A 9 17.12 -1.39 -16.63
N GLU A 10 17.74 -2.56 -16.86
CA GLU A 10 18.43 -2.88 -18.11
C GLU A 10 17.52 -2.84 -19.34
N ALA A 11 16.21 -3.10 -19.15
CA ALA A 11 15.21 -3.05 -20.22
C ALA A 11 14.71 -1.63 -20.54
N LEU A 12 15.04 -0.62 -19.73
CA LEU A 12 14.59 0.77 -19.95
C LEU A 12 15.38 1.45 -21.09
N PRO A 13 14.82 2.49 -21.74
CA PRO A 13 15.58 3.34 -22.64
C PRO A 13 16.80 3.98 -21.95
N SER A 14 17.91 4.14 -22.67
CA SER A 14 19.18 4.66 -22.14
C SER A 14 19.06 6.04 -21.48
N THR A 15 18.17 6.90 -21.98
CA THR A 15 17.88 8.21 -21.38
C THR A 15 17.26 8.07 -19.98
N LEU A 16 16.31 7.15 -19.83
CA LEU A 16 15.65 6.88 -18.57
C LEU A 16 16.58 6.15 -17.59
N GLN A 17 17.40 5.21 -18.07
CA GLN A 17 18.45 4.58 -17.25
C GLN A 17 19.38 5.62 -16.65
N THR A 18 19.91 6.53 -17.47
CA THR A 18 20.81 7.60 -17.02
C THR A 18 20.16 8.48 -15.95
N ALA A 19 18.90 8.86 -16.15
CA ALA A 19 18.18 9.73 -15.23
C ALA A 19 17.81 9.04 -13.90
N LEU A 20 17.54 7.72 -13.93
CA LEU A 20 17.13 6.95 -12.76
C LEU A 20 18.29 6.38 -11.96
N ALA A 21 19.46 6.15 -12.56
CA ALA A 21 20.59 5.50 -11.89
C ALA A 21 20.92 6.13 -10.51
N PRO A 22 21.03 7.47 -10.37
CA PRO A 22 21.32 8.08 -9.07
C PRO A 22 20.26 7.80 -8.00
N LEU A 23 19.00 7.64 -8.41
CA LEU A 23 17.88 7.38 -7.51
C LEU A 23 17.82 5.92 -7.08
N LEU A 24 18.01 5.00 -8.04
CA LEU A 24 17.95 3.56 -7.80
C LEU A 24 19.23 3.04 -7.15
N ASP A 25 20.35 3.74 -7.28
CA ASP A 25 21.61 3.39 -6.62
C ASP A 25 21.64 3.71 -5.13
N ASP A 26 20.75 4.57 -4.65
CA ASP A 26 20.54 4.78 -3.23
C ASP A 26 20.08 3.45 -2.58
N PRO A 27 20.88 2.86 -1.66
CA PRO A 27 20.47 1.65 -0.95
C PRO A 27 19.20 1.88 -0.11
N GLY A 28 18.92 3.13 0.26
CA GLY A 28 17.72 3.57 0.96
C GLY A 28 16.53 3.86 0.05
N PHE A 29 16.57 3.58 -1.26
CA PHE A 29 15.43 3.81 -2.15
C PHE A 29 14.21 2.99 -1.70
N GLN A 30 13.15 3.70 -1.30
CA GLN A 30 11.95 3.09 -0.71
C GLN A 30 10.78 2.97 -1.69
N ALA A 31 11.08 2.91 -2.99
CA ALA A 31 10.09 2.84 -4.06
C ALA A 31 9.13 4.05 -4.09
N VAL A 32 9.66 5.23 -3.80
CA VAL A 32 8.99 6.53 -3.87
C VAL A 32 9.84 7.50 -4.67
N LEU A 33 9.19 8.29 -5.52
CA LEU A 33 9.80 9.42 -6.20
C LEU A 33 9.16 10.70 -5.65
N SER A 34 9.98 11.64 -5.18
CA SER A 34 9.48 12.95 -4.76
C SER A 34 9.03 13.78 -5.96
N ALA A 35 8.19 14.80 -5.72
CA ALA A 35 7.77 15.74 -6.77
C ALA A 35 8.97 16.33 -7.54
N ASP A 36 10.04 16.71 -6.85
CA ASP A 36 11.27 17.25 -7.48
C ASP A 36 12.00 16.19 -8.32
N GLN A 37 12.06 14.95 -7.85
CA GLN A 37 12.65 13.84 -8.60
C GLN A 37 11.84 13.54 -9.86
N VAL A 38 10.50 13.52 -9.76
CA VAL A 38 9.60 13.35 -10.90
C VAL A 38 9.80 14.49 -11.91
N ALA A 39 9.81 15.75 -11.48
CA ALA A 39 10.03 16.89 -12.36
C ALA A 39 11.39 16.81 -13.09
N SER A 40 12.45 16.43 -12.36
CA SER A 40 13.77 16.20 -12.94
C SER A 40 13.76 15.07 -13.98
N LEU A 41 13.10 13.94 -13.69
CA LEU A 41 12.96 12.82 -14.63
C LEU A 41 12.21 13.24 -15.90
N GLN A 42 11.10 13.98 -15.77
CA GLN A 42 10.35 14.50 -16.92
C GLN A 42 11.21 15.44 -17.76
N GLN A 43 11.97 16.35 -17.12
CA GLN A 43 12.86 17.25 -17.83
C GLN A 43 13.99 16.52 -18.58
N GLN A 44 14.61 15.51 -17.96
CA GLN A 44 15.71 14.78 -18.59
C GLN A 44 15.26 13.86 -19.73
N THR A 45 14.06 13.28 -19.60
CA THR A 45 13.53 12.32 -20.58
C THR A 45 12.61 12.93 -21.62
N GLN A 46 12.17 14.17 -21.41
CA GLN A 46 11.15 14.87 -22.22
C GLN A 46 9.81 14.10 -22.27
N MET A 47 9.55 13.23 -21.30
CA MET A 47 8.28 12.53 -21.14
C MET A 47 7.31 13.39 -20.32
N ASP A 48 6.05 13.41 -20.74
CA ASP A 48 4.99 13.87 -19.85
C ASP A 48 4.78 12.89 -18.68
N ALA A 49 3.94 13.27 -17.72
CA ALA A 49 3.73 12.51 -16.49
C ALA A 49 3.14 11.12 -16.75
N ASP A 50 2.31 10.97 -17.78
CA ASP A 50 1.62 9.71 -18.07
C ASP A 50 2.55 8.75 -18.79
N ALA A 51 3.29 9.23 -19.79
CA ALA A 51 4.31 8.48 -20.49
C ALA A 51 5.43 8.03 -19.54
N LEU A 52 5.89 8.91 -18.64
CA LEU A 52 6.90 8.56 -17.65
C LEU A 52 6.38 7.50 -16.67
N ALA A 53 5.16 7.66 -16.13
CA ALA A 53 4.59 6.66 -15.22
C ALA A 53 4.46 5.29 -15.89
N LEU A 54 4.01 5.24 -17.14
CA LEU A 54 3.95 3.99 -17.92
C LEU A 54 5.33 3.38 -18.13
N ALA A 55 6.34 4.19 -18.43
CA ALA A 55 7.73 3.74 -18.61
C ALA A 55 8.36 3.20 -17.32
N LEU A 56 7.90 3.64 -16.15
CA LEU A 56 8.39 3.21 -14.83
C LEU A 56 7.68 1.96 -14.28
N LEU A 57 6.56 1.52 -14.87
CA LEU A 57 5.82 0.33 -14.42
C LEU A 57 6.68 -0.94 -14.26
N PRO A 58 7.67 -1.24 -15.12
CA PRO A 58 8.55 -2.39 -14.93
C PRO A 58 9.33 -2.35 -13.60
N LEU A 59 9.71 -1.15 -13.12
CA LEU A 59 10.37 -1.00 -11.83
C LEU A 59 9.40 -1.23 -10.67
N ALA A 60 8.17 -0.73 -10.76
CA ALA A 60 7.13 -1.05 -9.78
C ALA A 60 6.87 -2.56 -9.73
N ALA A 61 6.68 -3.21 -10.89
CA ALA A 61 6.46 -4.65 -11.00
C ALA A 61 7.64 -5.49 -10.48
N ALA A 62 8.87 -4.97 -10.54
CA ALA A 62 10.04 -5.62 -9.94
C ALA A 62 9.96 -5.75 -8.41
N CYS A 63 9.04 -5.04 -7.75
CA CYS A 63 8.76 -5.19 -6.33
C CYS A 63 7.75 -6.31 -6.03
N ALA A 64 7.21 -7.02 -7.04
CA ALA A 64 6.19 -8.03 -6.83
C ALA A 64 6.71 -9.25 -6.05
N VAL A 65 5.84 -9.81 -5.21
CA VAL A 65 6.03 -11.10 -4.53
C VAL A 65 4.95 -12.05 -5.04
N ALA A 66 5.13 -12.59 -6.25
CA ALA A 66 4.15 -13.43 -6.93
C ALA A 66 4.49 -14.93 -6.83
N THR A 67 4.45 -15.48 -5.61
CA THR A 67 4.87 -16.87 -5.34
C THR A 67 3.89 -17.93 -5.83
N VAL A 68 2.66 -17.55 -6.18
CA VAL A 68 1.58 -18.46 -6.60
C VAL A 68 1.32 -18.31 -8.10
N SER A 69 1.08 -17.09 -8.56
CA SER A 69 0.73 -16.81 -9.96
C SER A 69 1.95 -16.70 -10.88
N HIS A 70 3.11 -16.36 -10.30
CA HIS A 70 4.32 -15.97 -11.04
C HIS A 70 4.07 -14.81 -12.02
N PHE A 71 3.08 -13.98 -11.70
CA PHE A 71 2.64 -12.88 -12.54
C PHE A 71 2.88 -11.54 -11.82
N ASN A 72 3.91 -10.82 -12.27
CA ASN A 72 4.32 -9.57 -11.65
C ASN A 72 3.48 -8.40 -12.17
N VAL A 73 2.72 -7.78 -11.27
CA VAL A 73 1.87 -6.62 -11.53
C VAL A 73 2.46 -5.42 -10.82
N GLY A 74 2.61 -4.31 -11.54
CA GLY A 74 3.11 -3.05 -11.00
C GLY A 74 2.05 -1.96 -11.08
N ALA A 75 2.04 -1.08 -10.08
CA ALA A 75 1.22 0.11 -10.04
C ALA A 75 2.03 1.32 -9.55
N ILE A 76 1.66 2.51 -10.01
CA ILE A 76 2.21 3.78 -9.52
C ILE A 76 1.04 4.69 -9.16
N ALA A 77 0.91 4.99 -7.87
CA ALA A 77 -0.04 5.97 -7.37
C ALA A 77 0.59 7.36 -7.38
N ARG A 78 -0.10 8.34 -7.97
CA ARG A 78 0.35 9.75 -8.03
C ARG A 78 -0.49 10.57 -7.07
N GLY A 79 0.18 11.08 -6.05
CA GLY A 79 -0.44 11.90 -5.01
C GLY A 79 -0.60 13.35 -5.43
N VAL A 80 -1.53 14.05 -4.78
CA VAL A 80 -1.72 15.50 -4.95
C VAL A 80 -0.50 16.31 -4.47
N SER A 81 0.37 15.72 -3.65
CA SER A 81 1.67 16.30 -3.30
C SER A 81 2.67 16.37 -4.47
N GLY A 82 2.40 15.65 -5.57
CA GLY A 82 3.33 15.42 -6.67
C GLY A 82 4.25 14.21 -6.47
N ASN A 83 4.25 13.58 -5.30
CA ASN A 83 5.00 12.34 -5.05
C ASN A 83 4.36 11.15 -5.75
N TRP A 84 5.21 10.22 -6.22
CA TRP A 84 4.78 8.98 -6.86
C TRP A 84 5.20 7.79 -6.01
N TYR A 85 4.27 6.86 -5.80
CA TYR A 85 4.42 5.72 -4.90
C TYR A 85 4.27 4.44 -5.71
N PHE A 86 5.30 3.60 -5.71
CA PHE A 86 5.22 2.31 -6.36
C PHE A 86 4.39 1.34 -5.51
N GLY A 87 3.78 0.38 -6.16
CA GLY A 87 3.15 -0.77 -5.56
C GLY A 87 3.26 -1.98 -6.47
N ALA A 88 3.19 -3.16 -5.86
CA ALA A 88 3.24 -4.42 -6.58
C ALA A 88 2.41 -5.49 -5.86
N ASN A 89 1.96 -6.51 -6.60
CA ASN A 89 1.19 -7.58 -5.99
C ASN A 89 2.03 -8.42 -5.03
N MET A 90 1.40 -8.92 -3.98
CA MET A 90 2.02 -9.83 -3.00
C MET A 90 1.09 -11.01 -2.73
N GLU A 91 1.66 -12.20 -2.82
CA GLU A 91 0.99 -13.48 -2.63
C GLU A 91 1.73 -14.27 -1.55
N PHE A 92 0.98 -14.98 -0.72
CA PHE A 92 1.53 -15.63 0.47
C PHE A 92 1.18 -17.12 0.45
N THR A 93 2.18 -17.94 0.12
CA THR A 93 2.03 -19.41 0.11
C THR A 93 1.66 -19.92 1.50
N GLY A 94 0.71 -20.85 1.58
CA GLY A 94 0.25 -21.41 2.85
C GLY A 94 -0.82 -20.59 3.56
N THR A 95 -1.29 -19.50 2.94
CA THR A 95 -2.41 -18.70 3.43
C THR A 95 -3.61 -18.73 2.47
N PRO A 96 -4.83 -18.43 2.92
CA PRO A 96 -5.97 -18.23 2.03
C PRO A 96 -5.79 -17.04 1.09
N LEU A 97 -6.41 -17.06 -0.10
CA LEU A 97 -6.35 -15.98 -1.10
C LEU A 97 -6.79 -14.61 -0.57
N GLN A 98 -7.56 -14.58 0.51
CA GLN A 98 -7.99 -13.36 1.19
C GLN A 98 -6.81 -12.54 1.75
N GLN A 99 -5.62 -13.13 1.89
CA GLN A 99 -4.40 -12.43 2.32
C GLN A 99 -3.67 -11.75 1.15
N THR A 100 -4.04 -12.02 -0.10
CA THR A 100 -3.37 -11.47 -1.29
C THR A 100 -3.50 -9.94 -1.34
N VAL A 101 -2.40 -9.29 -1.73
CA VAL A 101 -2.34 -7.86 -1.99
C VAL A 101 -2.24 -7.62 -3.48
N HIS A 102 -3.12 -6.80 -4.03
CA HIS A 102 -3.03 -6.36 -5.42
C HIS A 102 -2.07 -5.17 -5.57
N ALA A 103 -1.50 -4.97 -6.76
CA ALA A 103 -0.57 -3.87 -7.01
C ALA A 103 -1.20 -2.51 -6.73
N GLU A 104 -2.49 -2.35 -7.07
CA GLU A 104 -3.24 -1.13 -6.82
C GLU A 104 -3.41 -0.86 -5.33
N GLN A 105 -3.82 -1.88 -4.56
CA GLN A 105 -3.92 -1.80 -3.10
C GLN A 105 -2.55 -1.46 -2.48
N SER A 106 -1.47 -2.07 -3.00
CA SER A 106 -0.10 -1.80 -2.56
C SER A 106 0.29 -0.35 -2.78
N ALA A 107 0.12 0.20 -3.99
CA ALA A 107 0.52 1.58 -4.31
C ALA A 107 -0.29 2.62 -3.52
N ILE A 108 -1.61 2.40 -3.41
CA ILE A 108 -2.51 3.26 -2.64
C ILE A 108 -2.15 3.25 -1.16
N THR A 109 -1.97 2.06 -0.58
CA THR A 109 -1.60 1.90 0.83
C THR A 109 -0.22 2.50 1.10
N HIS A 110 0.73 2.34 0.17
CA HIS A 110 2.04 2.94 0.28
C HIS A 110 1.97 4.48 0.34
N ALA A 111 1.16 5.10 -0.51
CA ALA A 111 0.92 6.54 -0.48
C ALA A 111 0.28 6.98 0.83
N TRP A 112 -0.82 6.31 1.23
CA TRP A 112 -1.57 6.64 2.44
C TRP A 112 -0.73 6.54 3.71
N LEU A 113 0.04 5.46 3.87
CA LEU A 113 0.89 5.27 5.06
C LEU A 113 2.06 6.24 5.13
N ARG A 114 2.44 6.88 4.01
CA ARG A 114 3.40 7.99 3.97
C ARG A 114 2.77 9.37 4.11
N GLY A 115 1.46 9.43 4.41
CA GLY A 115 0.76 10.68 4.68
C GLY A 115 0.32 11.44 3.42
N GLU A 116 0.28 10.79 2.25
CA GLU A 116 -0.37 11.38 1.09
C GLU A 116 -1.86 11.61 1.40
N SER A 117 -2.38 12.80 1.10
CA SER A 117 -3.73 13.19 1.49
C SER A 117 -4.79 12.77 0.48
N GLN A 118 -4.41 12.63 -0.79
CA GLN A 118 -5.32 12.24 -1.88
C GLN A 118 -4.50 11.76 -3.08
N LEU A 119 -5.09 10.90 -3.90
CA LEU A 119 -4.51 10.45 -5.17
C LEU A 119 -5.24 11.07 -6.36
N GLU A 120 -4.47 11.51 -7.35
CA GLU A 120 -5.00 12.03 -8.61
C GLU A 120 -5.18 10.93 -9.66
N THR A 121 -4.21 10.03 -9.72
CA THR A 121 -4.16 8.97 -10.72
C THR A 121 -3.47 7.74 -10.20
N ILE A 122 -3.93 6.58 -10.63
CA ILE A 122 -3.17 5.34 -10.57
C ILE A 122 -2.81 4.87 -11.97
N THR A 123 -1.54 4.55 -12.18
CA THR A 123 -1.03 3.97 -13.43
C THR A 123 -0.73 2.49 -13.20
N VAL A 124 -1.23 1.61 -14.06
CA VAL A 124 -1.12 0.15 -13.91
C VAL A 124 -0.80 -0.52 -15.24
N ASN A 125 -0.13 -1.68 -15.22
CA ASN A 125 0.17 -2.43 -16.44
C ASN A 125 -1.02 -3.22 -17.01
N TYR A 126 -2.01 -3.56 -16.17
CA TYR A 126 -3.22 -4.29 -16.57
C TYR A 126 -4.47 -3.60 -16.03
N THR A 127 -5.61 -3.80 -16.71
CA THR A 127 -6.88 -3.21 -16.28
C THR A 127 -7.25 -3.70 -14.87
N PRO A 128 -7.57 -2.80 -13.92
CA PRO A 128 -7.90 -3.18 -12.56
C PRO A 128 -9.07 -4.17 -12.51
N CYS A 129 -8.96 -5.20 -11.68
CA CYS A 129 -10.05 -6.15 -11.44
C CYS A 129 -11.17 -5.51 -10.60
N GLY A 130 -12.32 -6.17 -10.51
CA GLY A 130 -13.46 -5.66 -9.74
C GLY A 130 -13.14 -5.36 -8.27
N HIS A 131 -12.30 -6.19 -7.64
CA HIS A 131 -11.83 -5.97 -6.27
C HIS A 131 -11.04 -4.66 -6.12
N CYS A 132 -10.09 -4.38 -7.02
CA CYS A 132 -9.31 -3.14 -7.00
C CYS A 132 -10.18 -1.91 -7.31
N ARG A 133 -11.13 -2.03 -8.25
CA ARG A 133 -12.08 -0.95 -8.54
C ARG A 133 -12.88 -0.58 -7.30
N GLN A 134 -13.39 -1.60 -6.60
CA GLN A 134 -14.16 -1.41 -5.37
C GLN A 134 -13.31 -0.85 -4.24
N PHE A 135 -12.05 -1.29 -4.10
CA PHE A 135 -11.10 -0.73 -3.14
C PHE A 135 -10.85 0.76 -3.39
N MET A 136 -10.64 1.16 -4.65
CA MET A 136 -10.43 2.57 -5.01
C MET A 136 -11.65 3.45 -4.75
N ASN A 137 -12.87 2.91 -4.79
CA ASN A 137 -14.08 3.68 -4.53
C ASN A 137 -14.24 4.11 -3.05
N GLU A 138 -13.37 3.59 -2.18
CA GLU A 138 -13.28 3.96 -0.77
C GLU A 138 -12.52 5.29 -0.54
N LEU A 139 -11.66 5.67 -1.49
CA LEU A 139 -10.78 6.82 -1.37
C LEU A 139 -11.57 8.12 -1.35
N ASN A 140 -11.01 9.15 -0.72
CA ASN A 140 -11.59 10.50 -0.74
C ASN A 140 -11.63 11.14 -2.15
N SER A 141 -10.86 10.62 -3.11
CA SER A 141 -10.99 10.91 -4.54
C SER A 141 -12.26 10.31 -5.17
N GLY A 142 -12.85 9.30 -4.52
CA GLY A 142 -14.00 8.53 -5.00
C GLY A 142 -13.81 8.02 -6.43
N THR A 143 -14.89 8.06 -7.21
CA THR A 143 -14.87 7.65 -8.62
C THR A 143 -14.14 8.61 -9.56
N ASN A 144 -13.64 9.76 -9.07
CA ASN A 144 -12.92 10.75 -9.87
C ASN A 144 -11.43 10.41 -10.06
N ILE A 145 -10.88 9.47 -9.29
CA ILE A 145 -9.48 9.05 -9.48
C ILE A 145 -9.28 8.58 -10.92
N ARG A 146 -8.21 9.06 -11.56
CA ARG A 146 -7.88 8.66 -12.92
C ARG A 146 -7.20 7.29 -12.92
N ILE A 147 -7.43 6.53 -13.99
CA ILE A 147 -6.80 5.24 -14.23
C ILE A 147 -6.06 5.33 -15.56
N SER A 148 -4.73 5.21 -15.50
CA SER A 148 -3.85 5.23 -16.66
C SER A 148 -3.39 3.80 -17.00
N LEU A 149 -3.54 3.43 -18.26
CA LEU A 149 -3.23 2.10 -18.80
C LEU A 149 -2.41 2.25 -20.08
N PRO A 150 -1.51 1.28 -20.39
CA PRO A 150 -0.81 1.26 -21.66
C PRO A 150 -1.77 1.29 -22.84
N GLN A 151 -1.49 2.15 -23.83
CA GLN A 151 -2.19 2.20 -25.12
C GLN A 151 -3.71 2.49 -25.01
N ARG A 152 -4.15 3.12 -23.93
CA ARG A 152 -5.54 3.57 -23.75
C ARG A 152 -5.57 5.03 -23.35
N ALA A 153 -6.66 5.71 -23.73
CA ALA A 153 -6.95 7.02 -23.16
C ALA A 153 -7.14 6.88 -21.65
N ILE A 154 -6.74 7.91 -20.90
CA ILE A 154 -6.98 7.97 -19.46
C ILE A 154 -8.48 8.12 -19.23
N SER A 155 -8.99 7.33 -18.30
CA SER A 155 -10.38 7.32 -17.88
C SER A 155 -10.46 7.49 -16.36
N THR A 156 -11.65 7.77 -15.84
CA THR A 156 -11.88 7.83 -14.40
C THR A 156 -12.32 6.47 -13.86
N LEU A 157 -12.28 6.27 -12.54
CA LEU A 157 -12.84 5.06 -11.94
C LEU A 157 -14.34 4.89 -12.26
N ALA A 158 -15.10 5.98 -12.42
CA ALA A 158 -16.50 5.92 -12.83
C ALA A 158 -16.71 5.15 -14.16
N ASP A 159 -15.78 5.26 -15.11
CA ASP A 159 -15.85 4.56 -16.39
C ASP A 159 -15.61 3.04 -16.24
N TYR A 160 -14.88 2.64 -15.20
CA TYR A 160 -14.58 1.23 -14.91
C TYR A 160 -15.54 0.60 -13.91
N LEU A 161 -16.26 1.42 -13.13
CA LEU A 161 -17.20 1.00 -12.10
C LEU A 161 -18.51 1.80 -12.26
N PRO A 162 -19.29 1.54 -13.32
CA PRO A 162 -20.59 2.18 -13.51
C PRO A 162 -21.56 1.74 -12.40
N ASP A 163 -22.48 2.63 -12.00
CA ASP A 163 -23.46 2.40 -10.94
C ASP A 163 -22.83 1.84 -9.66
N ALA A 164 -21.69 2.42 -9.28
CA ALA A 164 -20.85 1.94 -8.21
C ALA A 164 -21.58 1.95 -6.85
N PHE A 165 -21.44 0.84 -6.12
CA PHE A 165 -21.68 0.81 -4.68
C PHE A 165 -20.44 1.32 -3.92
N GLY A 166 -20.62 2.11 -2.87
CA GLY A 166 -19.53 2.67 -2.09
C GLY A 166 -19.96 3.31 -0.77
N PRO A 167 -19.05 4.06 -0.12
CA PRO A 167 -19.29 4.60 1.24
C PRO A 167 -20.53 5.50 1.33
N ARG A 168 -20.86 6.21 0.24
CA ARG A 168 -22.03 7.10 0.17
C ARG A 168 -23.37 6.36 0.26
N ASP A 169 -23.43 5.11 -0.20
CA ASP A 169 -24.63 4.27 -0.08
C ASP A 169 -24.87 3.80 1.36
N LEU A 170 -23.86 3.91 2.21
CA LEU A 170 -23.88 3.57 3.63
C LEU A 170 -23.80 4.81 4.53
N ASP A 171 -24.10 6.00 3.98
CA ASP A 171 -24.07 7.30 4.67
C ASP A 171 -22.73 7.65 5.35
N ILE A 172 -21.61 7.12 4.84
CA ILE A 172 -20.27 7.43 5.35
C ILE A 172 -19.76 8.76 4.76
N THR A 173 -19.27 9.63 5.65
CA THR A 173 -18.74 10.97 5.28
C THR A 173 -17.23 11.12 5.44
N THR A 174 -16.57 10.16 6.08
CA THR A 174 -15.11 10.11 6.22
C THR A 174 -14.59 9.00 5.31
N PHE A 175 -13.77 9.34 4.34
CA PHE A 175 -13.29 8.40 3.32
C PHE A 175 -11.85 7.95 3.62
N LEU A 176 -11.42 6.86 2.97
CA LEU A 176 -10.02 6.45 3.06
C LEU A 176 -9.09 7.56 2.53
N MET A 177 -7.98 7.78 3.23
CA MET A 177 -7.03 8.89 3.09
C MET A 177 -7.45 10.23 3.72
N ASP A 178 -8.67 10.37 4.22
CA ASP A 178 -8.98 11.51 5.08
C ASP A 178 -8.20 11.43 6.39
N ARG A 179 -7.86 12.60 6.95
CA ARG A 179 -7.13 12.67 8.20
C ARG A 179 -8.05 12.28 9.36
N VAL A 180 -7.66 11.23 10.07
CA VAL A 180 -8.35 10.74 11.27
C VAL A 180 -7.36 10.57 12.43
N ASP A 181 -7.88 10.75 13.65
CA ASP A 181 -7.21 10.41 14.90
C ASP A 181 -8.28 9.95 15.89
N HIS A 182 -8.23 8.68 16.28
CA HIS A 182 -9.23 8.07 17.16
C HIS A 182 -8.99 8.36 18.64
N GLY A 183 -7.83 8.90 19.01
CA GLY A 183 -7.51 9.34 20.37
C GLY A 183 -7.23 8.21 21.38
N TYR A 184 -6.78 7.04 20.92
CA TYR A 184 -6.25 5.99 21.78
C TYR A 184 -4.87 6.37 22.34
N VAL A 185 -4.60 5.95 23.57
CA VAL A 185 -3.35 6.29 24.27
C VAL A 185 -2.25 5.29 23.91
N ALA A 186 -1.10 5.80 23.47
CA ALA A 186 0.08 5.00 23.17
C ALA A 186 0.98 4.85 24.41
N GLU A 187 0.81 3.78 25.17
CA GLU A 187 1.67 3.38 26.29
C GLU A 187 2.40 2.06 25.99
N GLY A 188 3.56 1.86 26.63
CA GLY A 188 4.39 0.66 26.44
C GLY A 188 5.71 0.98 25.74
N ASP A 189 6.34 -0.05 25.16
CA ASP A 189 7.56 0.10 24.38
C ASP A 189 7.30 0.75 23.00
N GLU A 190 8.38 1.10 22.29
CA GLU A 190 8.31 1.78 20.99
C GLU A 190 7.47 1.00 19.94
N LEU A 191 7.53 -0.34 19.96
CA LEU A 191 6.80 -1.17 19.01
C LEU A 191 5.30 -1.17 19.31
N VAL A 192 4.93 -1.21 20.60
CA VAL A 192 3.54 -1.05 21.03
C VAL A 192 3.01 0.33 20.68
N GLN A 193 3.77 1.39 20.99
CA GLN A 193 3.38 2.76 20.66
C GLN A 193 3.16 2.95 19.16
N ALA A 194 4.02 2.34 18.32
CA ALA A 194 3.88 2.38 16.87
C ALA A 194 2.61 1.66 16.38
N ALA A 195 2.25 0.51 16.96
CA ALA A 195 1.02 -0.20 16.62
C ALA A 195 -0.24 0.58 17.02
N VAL A 196 -0.25 1.20 18.21
CA VAL A 196 -1.36 2.06 18.67
C VAL A 196 -1.48 3.31 17.80
N ALA A 197 -0.37 3.97 17.46
CA ALA A 197 -0.37 5.12 16.56
C ALA A 197 -0.91 4.76 15.16
N ALA A 198 -0.59 3.56 14.67
CA ALA A 198 -1.17 3.04 13.43
C ALA A 198 -2.69 2.83 13.56
N ALA A 199 -3.15 2.24 14.67
CA ALA A 199 -4.57 2.04 14.93
C ALA A 199 -5.33 3.38 15.02
N ASN A 200 -4.76 4.41 15.66
CA ASN A 200 -5.33 5.76 15.75
C ASN A 200 -5.64 6.40 14.40
N ALA A 201 -4.89 6.02 13.37
CA ALA A 201 -5.07 6.54 12.03
C ALA A 201 -5.67 5.52 11.05
N SER A 202 -6.30 4.45 11.55
CA SER A 202 -6.98 3.44 10.75
C SER A 202 -8.34 3.93 10.21
N HIS A 203 -8.81 3.35 9.12
CA HIS A 203 -10.13 3.62 8.53
C HIS A 203 -11.03 2.42 8.80
N ALA A 204 -11.96 2.53 9.76
CA ALA A 204 -12.90 1.46 10.08
C ALA A 204 -14.33 1.97 10.38
N PRO A 205 -14.96 2.72 9.45
CA PRO A 205 -16.25 3.35 9.71
C PRO A 205 -17.41 2.35 9.83
N TYR A 206 -17.26 1.11 9.35
CA TYR A 206 -18.37 0.16 9.29
C TYR A 206 -18.46 -0.70 10.54
N SER A 207 -17.33 -1.31 10.95
CA SER A 207 -17.31 -2.17 12.14
C SER A 207 -16.87 -1.44 13.41
N GLN A 208 -16.28 -0.25 13.27
CA GLN A 208 -15.63 0.49 14.37
C GLN A 208 -14.49 -0.29 15.05
N SER A 209 -14.01 -1.36 14.41
CA SER A 209 -12.97 -2.25 14.92
C SER A 209 -11.60 -1.72 14.51
N HIS A 210 -11.20 -0.57 15.08
CA HIS A 210 -9.91 0.07 14.79
C HIS A 210 -8.75 -0.88 15.11
N ALA A 211 -7.79 -0.96 14.20
CA ALA A 211 -6.63 -1.83 14.36
C ALA A 211 -5.39 -1.30 13.64
N GLY A 212 -4.23 -1.62 14.20
CA GLY A 212 -2.92 -1.28 13.68
C GLY A 212 -1.90 -2.36 14.00
N VAL A 213 -0.92 -2.55 13.12
CA VAL A 213 0.17 -3.51 13.28
C VAL A 213 1.49 -2.77 13.23
N ALA A 214 2.44 -3.18 14.06
CA ALA A 214 3.85 -2.78 13.96
C ALA A 214 4.73 -4.03 13.91
N LEU A 215 5.69 -4.03 12.99
CA LEU A 215 6.63 -5.12 12.73
C LEU A 215 8.04 -4.66 13.07
N LEU A 216 8.75 -5.42 13.91
CA LEU A 216 10.17 -5.24 14.17
C LEU A 216 10.96 -6.19 13.28
N THR A 217 11.81 -5.64 12.40
CA THR A 217 12.64 -6.42 11.48
C THR A 217 13.95 -6.87 12.13
N ALA A 218 14.67 -7.78 11.47
CA ALA A 218 15.97 -8.26 11.90
C ALA A 218 17.03 -7.15 11.99
N THR A 219 16.88 -6.10 11.18
CA THR A 219 17.74 -4.90 11.16
C THR A 219 17.40 -3.88 12.26
N GLY A 220 16.33 -4.11 13.03
CA GLY A 220 15.85 -3.20 14.06
C GLY A 220 14.90 -2.11 13.55
N ALA A 221 14.52 -2.14 12.27
CA ALA A 221 13.55 -1.20 11.73
C ALA A 221 12.13 -1.54 12.19
N ILE A 222 11.32 -0.53 12.49
CA ILE A 222 9.89 -0.67 12.77
C ILE A 222 9.10 -0.27 11.53
N VAL A 223 8.18 -1.14 11.10
CA VAL A 223 7.29 -0.89 9.97
C VAL A 223 5.85 -1.05 10.44
N THR A 224 5.01 -0.07 10.15
CA THR A 224 3.62 -0.05 10.62
C THR A 224 2.61 -0.19 9.49
N GLY A 225 1.46 -0.77 9.80
CA GLY A 225 0.32 -0.85 8.90
C GLY A 225 -0.97 -0.54 9.64
N ARG A 226 -1.89 0.12 8.95
CA ARG A 226 -3.16 0.58 9.49
C ARG A 226 -4.29 -0.18 8.81
N TYR A 227 -5.34 -0.50 9.56
CA TYR A 227 -6.52 -1.16 9.00
C TYR A 227 -7.27 -0.19 8.07
N ALA A 228 -7.71 -0.67 6.91
CA ALA A 228 -8.55 0.10 5.99
C ALA A 228 -9.75 -0.75 5.56
N GLU A 229 -10.91 -0.51 6.16
CA GLU A 229 -12.14 -1.15 5.73
C GLU A 229 -12.60 -0.65 4.36
N ASN A 230 -13.49 -1.41 3.75
CA ASN A 230 -14.15 -1.05 2.51
C ASN A 230 -15.66 -1.25 2.62
N ALA A 231 -16.46 -0.40 1.97
CA ALA A 231 -17.91 -0.49 1.96
C ALA A 231 -18.44 -1.88 1.55
N ALA A 232 -17.74 -2.56 0.64
CA ALA A 232 -18.09 -3.90 0.17
C ALA A 232 -17.50 -5.04 1.03
N PHE A 233 -16.93 -4.71 2.19
CA PHE A 233 -16.32 -5.58 3.19
C PHE A 233 -15.13 -6.42 2.71
N ASN A 234 -15.29 -7.30 1.73
CA ASN A 234 -14.23 -8.19 1.24
C ASN A 234 -12.98 -7.45 0.72
N PRO A 235 -13.08 -6.25 0.10
CA PRO A 235 -11.90 -5.47 -0.27
C PRO A 235 -11.19 -4.77 0.88
N SER A 236 -11.69 -4.88 2.12
CA SER A 236 -11.01 -4.35 3.30
C SER A 236 -9.57 -4.87 3.38
N PHE A 237 -8.65 -4.01 3.77
CA PHE A 237 -7.23 -4.25 3.76
C PHE A 237 -6.70 -4.36 5.19
N PRO A 238 -6.29 -5.57 5.64
CA PRO A 238 -5.88 -5.77 7.03
C PRO A 238 -4.60 -5.01 7.37
N PRO A 239 -4.40 -4.63 8.65
CA PRO A 239 -3.23 -3.85 9.07
C PRO A 239 -1.91 -4.60 8.87
N LEU A 240 -1.90 -5.94 8.93
CA LEU A 240 -0.71 -6.73 8.62
C LEU A 240 -0.27 -6.53 7.16
N GLN A 241 -1.18 -6.72 6.20
CA GLN A 241 -0.90 -6.51 4.77
C GLN A 241 -0.36 -5.10 4.50
N ALA A 242 -0.94 -4.09 5.16
CA ALA A 242 -0.46 -2.71 5.06
C ALA A 242 0.99 -2.55 5.54
N ALA A 243 1.38 -3.19 6.63
CA ALA A 243 2.76 -3.19 7.12
C ALA A 243 3.70 -3.97 6.17
N LEU A 244 3.25 -5.11 5.64
CA LEU A 244 4.02 -5.92 4.69
C LEU A 244 4.26 -5.19 3.36
N VAL A 245 3.31 -4.38 2.90
CA VAL A 245 3.48 -3.50 1.74
C VAL A 245 4.64 -2.54 1.96
N LEU A 246 4.66 -1.81 3.07
CA LEU A 246 5.76 -0.89 3.36
C LEU A 246 7.09 -1.61 3.50
N LEU A 247 7.11 -2.76 4.20
CA LEU A 247 8.31 -3.58 4.36
C LEU A 247 8.87 -4.01 3.01
N ASN A 248 8.02 -4.43 2.08
CA ASN A 248 8.44 -4.81 0.75
C ASN A 248 8.90 -3.59 -0.07
N MET A 249 8.18 -2.46 -0.02
CA MET A 249 8.55 -1.27 -0.80
C MET A 249 9.92 -0.70 -0.39
N GLN A 250 10.29 -0.78 0.89
CA GLN A 250 11.64 -0.42 1.36
C GLN A 250 12.72 -1.49 1.09
N GLY A 251 12.39 -2.58 0.40
CA GLY A 251 13.32 -3.65 0.04
C GLY A 251 13.56 -4.68 1.14
N GLY A 252 12.71 -4.73 2.16
CA GLY A 252 12.76 -5.72 3.23
C GLY A 252 12.15 -7.07 2.83
N ASP A 253 12.56 -8.11 3.56
CA ASP A 253 12.07 -9.48 3.41
C ASP A 253 11.10 -9.83 4.56
N VAL A 254 9.91 -10.32 4.22
CA VAL A 254 8.88 -10.73 5.18
C VAL A 254 9.36 -11.85 6.12
N ARG A 255 10.35 -12.64 5.71
CA ARG A 255 10.98 -13.68 6.55
C ARG A 255 11.97 -13.13 7.57
N GLN A 256 12.28 -11.84 7.51
CA GLN A 256 13.17 -11.15 8.45
C GLN A 256 12.40 -10.39 9.53
N ILE A 257 11.10 -10.67 9.71
CA ILE A 257 10.31 -10.14 10.81
C ILE A 257 10.66 -10.93 12.07
N LYS A 258 11.09 -10.23 13.13
CA LYS A 258 11.42 -10.83 14.44
C LYS A 258 10.22 -10.89 15.37
N LYS A 259 9.46 -9.80 15.42
CA LYS A 259 8.35 -9.60 16.34
C LYS A 259 7.29 -8.73 15.69
N ALA A 260 6.04 -8.99 16.01
CA ALA A 260 4.90 -8.17 15.64
C ALA A 260 4.10 -7.75 16.88
N VAL A 261 3.51 -6.55 16.81
CA VAL A 261 2.46 -6.10 17.72
C VAL A 261 1.22 -5.81 16.90
N LEU A 262 0.07 -6.35 17.31
CA LEU A 262 -1.26 -5.98 16.84
C LEU A 262 -1.95 -5.19 17.95
N ALA A 263 -2.29 -3.94 17.68
CA ALA A 263 -3.16 -3.14 18.54
C ALA A 263 -4.57 -3.12 17.95
N GLU A 264 -5.58 -3.56 18.72
CA GLU A 264 -6.99 -3.55 18.29
C GLU A 264 -7.96 -3.27 19.44
N VAL A 265 -9.20 -2.91 19.11
CA VAL A 265 -10.25 -2.57 20.09
C VAL A 265 -10.64 -3.80 20.94
N GLU A 266 -10.85 -3.62 22.24
CA GLU A 266 -11.36 -4.68 23.11
C GLU A 266 -12.79 -5.08 22.71
N ASN A 267 -13.06 -6.39 22.66
CA ASN A 267 -14.39 -6.92 22.28
C ASN A 267 -14.90 -6.34 20.95
N ALA A 268 -13.97 -6.08 20.02
CA ALA A 268 -14.28 -5.58 18.69
C ALA A 268 -15.26 -6.50 17.94
N THR A 269 -16.08 -5.91 17.06
CA THR A 269 -16.97 -6.70 16.18
C THR A 269 -16.16 -7.60 15.25
N LEU A 270 -15.00 -7.11 14.79
CA LEU A 270 -14.04 -7.86 13.98
C LEU A 270 -12.68 -7.87 14.69
N SER A 271 -12.06 -9.04 14.84
CA SER A 271 -10.68 -9.17 15.31
C SER A 271 -9.76 -9.54 14.15
N GLN A 272 -8.59 -8.90 14.11
CA GLN A 272 -7.53 -9.17 13.14
C GLN A 272 -6.57 -10.27 13.63
N PHE A 273 -6.68 -10.69 14.90
CA PHE A 273 -5.67 -11.52 15.57
C PHE A 273 -5.42 -12.86 14.87
N ALA A 274 -6.45 -13.67 14.64
CA ALA A 274 -6.28 -15.03 14.11
C ALA A 274 -5.66 -15.02 12.70
N ALA A 275 -6.10 -14.12 11.83
CA ALA A 275 -5.55 -13.97 10.48
C ALA A 275 -4.11 -13.42 10.49
N THR A 276 -3.83 -12.46 11.39
CA THR A 276 -2.49 -11.90 11.57
C THR A 276 -1.51 -12.96 12.06
N GLN A 277 -1.90 -13.73 13.07
CA GLN A 277 -1.10 -14.84 13.61
C GLN A 277 -0.81 -15.88 12.55
N ALA A 278 -1.85 -16.44 11.92
CA ALA A 278 -1.70 -17.50 10.94
C ALA A 278 -0.80 -17.08 9.75
N THR A 279 -0.92 -15.83 9.30
CA THR A 279 -0.10 -15.29 8.20
C THR A 279 1.36 -15.12 8.63
N LEU A 280 1.63 -14.53 9.80
CA LEU A 280 2.99 -14.36 10.33
C LEU A 280 3.71 -15.70 10.54
N GLU A 281 2.99 -16.73 11.00
CA GLU A 281 3.54 -18.08 11.17
C GLU A 281 4.05 -18.67 9.84
N THR A 282 3.41 -18.37 8.70
CA THR A 282 3.89 -18.81 7.38
C THR A 282 5.24 -18.18 6.98
N PHE A 283 5.60 -17.04 7.58
CA PHE A 283 6.88 -16.37 7.36
C PHE A 283 7.95 -16.80 8.37
N GLY A 284 7.60 -17.64 9.36
CA GLY A 284 8.47 -18.04 10.45
C GLY A 284 8.50 -17.06 11.63
N CYS A 285 7.59 -16.10 11.69
CA CYS A 285 7.46 -15.16 12.81
C CYS A 285 6.41 -15.65 13.82
N GLY A 286 6.85 -16.24 14.94
CA GLY A 286 5.95 -16.72 16.00
C GLY A 286 5.70 -15.72 17.13
N GLU A 287 6.42 -14.61 17.20
CA GLU A 287 6.26 -13.62 18.29
C GLU A 287 5.26 -12.53 17.88
N LEU A 288 3.99 -12.75 18.21
CA LEU A 288 2.91 -11.77 18.07
C LEU A 288 2.37 -11.36 19.44
N LEU A 289 2.46 -10.08 19.76
CA LEU A 289 1.81 -9.49 20.95
C LEU A 289 0.52 -8.80 20.52
N GLN A 290 -0.59 -9.10 21.19
CA GLN A 290 -1.84 -8.37 21.05
C GLN A 290 -1.96 -7.31 22.14
N VAL A 291 -2.33 -6.09 21.77
CA VAL A 291 -2.50 -4.94 22.67
C VAL A 291 -3.93 -4.40 22.52
N THR A 292 -4.58 -4.20 23.66
CA THR A 292 -5.92 -3.63 23.71
C THR A 292 -5.85 -2.11 23.64
N LEU A 293 -6.59 -1.51 22.69
CA LEU A 293 -6.74 -0.07 22.59
C LEU A 293 -7.66 0.47 23.68
N TYR A 294 -7.26 1.57 24.32
CA TYR A 294 -8.08 2.28 25.30
C TYR A 294 -7.91 3.81 25.16
N LYS A 295 -8.90 4.57 25.65
CA LYS A 295 -8.88 6.04 25.69
C LYS A 295 -8.68 6.49 27.15
N ALA A 296 -8.03 7.63 27.35
CA ALA A 296 -7.88 8.26 28.66
C ALA A 296 -9.22 8.79 29.20
#